data_AF-A0A212KME7-F1
#
_entry.id   AF-A0A212KME7-F1
#
_cell.length_a   1.000
_cell.length_b   1.000
_cell.length_c   1.000
_cell.angle_alpha   90.00
_cell.angle_beta   90.00
_cell.angle_gamma   90.00
#
_symmetry.space_group_name_H-M   'P 1'
#
loop_
_entity.id
_entity.type
_entity.pdbx_description
1 polymer ?
#
loop_
_entity_poly.entity_id
_entity_poly.type
_entity_poly.pdbx_seq_one_letter_code
_entity_poly.pdbx_strand_id
1 'polypeptide(L)' 'MAGKPTQPNTPKNPMTREAVARIQRAEALRNGGAVSKDGAVPRIMKAAERNGKS' A
#
# COMPACT_ATOMS: atom_id res chain seq x y z
N MET A 1 -25.13 28.22 -0.09
CA MET A 1 -24.41 27.22 0.72
C MET A 1 -23.12 26.89 -0.01
N ALA A 2 -21.98 27.31 0.52
CA ALA A 2 -20.68 27.13 -0.14
C ALA A 2 -20.30 25.63 -0.14
N GLY A 3 -20.16 25.06 -1.34
CA GLY A 3 -19.64 23.70 -1.52
C GLY A 3 -18.21 23.63 -1.01
N LYS A 4 -17.95 22.75 -0.03
CA LYS A 4 -16.59 22.50 0.44
C LYS A 4 -15.78 21.92 -0.72
N PRO A 5 -14.57 22.43 -1.02
CA PRO A 5 -13.73 21.84 -2.04
C PRO A 5 -13.37 20.42 -1.57
N THR A 6 -13.83 19.42 -2.29
CA THR A 6 -13.39 18.03 -2.16
C THR A 6 -11.94 18.00 -2.58
N GLN A 7 -11.04 18.20 -1.62
CA GLN A 7 -9.61 17.97 -1.79
C GLN A 7 -9.47 16.53 -2.32
N PRO A 8 -8.70 16.28 -3.40
CA PRO A 8 -8.40 14.92 -3.77
C PRO A 8 -7.80 14.25 -2.54
N ASN A 9 -8.40 13.15 -2.11
CA ASN A 9 -8.04 12.46 -0.87
C ASN A 9 -6.76 11.64 -1.11
N THR A 10 -5.75 12.28 -1.70
CA THR A 10 -4.46 11.69 -2.00
C THR A 10 -3.76 11.46 -0.66
N PRO A 11 -3.38 10.21 -0.34
CA PRO A 11 -2.71 9.94 0.91
C PRO A 11 -1.44 10.78 1.01
N LYS A 12 -1.24 11.43 2.15
CA LYS A 12 -0.06 12.27 2.41
C LYS A 12 1.27 11.50 2.23
N ASN A 13 1.23 10.19 2.44
CA ASN A 13 2.28 9.24 2.05
C ASN A 13 1.66 8.16 1.15
N PRO A 14 1.67 8.34 -0.18
CA PRO A 14 1.15 7.33 -1.08
C PRO A 14 2.05 6.09 -1.00
N MET A 15 1.42 4.94 -0.79
CA MET A 15 2.14 3.68 -0.74
C MET A 15 2.60 3.31 -2.15
N THR A 16 3.87 3.51 -2.45
CA THR A 16 4.45 3.26 -3.78
C THR A 16 4.70 1.76 -4.00
N ARG A 17 4.74 1.32 -5.27
CA ARG A 17 5.09 -0.07 -5.63
C ARG A 17 6.46 -0.49 -5.08
N GLU A 18 7.41 0.44 -5.04
CA GLU A 18 8.74 0.18 -4.46
C GLU A 18 8.69 -0.03 -2.95
N ALA A 19 7.89 0.77 -2.23
CA ALA A 19 7.69 0.58 -0.79
C ALA A 19 7.05 -0.79 -0.50
N VAL A 20 6.07 -1.19 -1.31
CA VAL A 20 5.47 -2.53 -1.23
C VAL A 20 6.49 -3.64 -1.48
N ALA A 21 7.34 -3.50 -2.51
CA ALA A 21 8.37 -4.48 -2.81
C ALA A 21 9.41 -4.60 -1.67
N ARG A 22 9.76 -3.49 -1.02
CA ARG A 22 10.63 -3.52 0.18
C ARG A 22 9.99 -4.26 1.33
N ILE A 23 8.70 -4.04 1.59
CA ILE A 23 7.96 -4.72 2.67
C ILE A 23 7.79 -6.20 2.35
N GLN A 24 7.49 -6.55 1.10
CA GLN A 24 7.46 -7.94 0.62
C GLN A 24 8.78 -8.66 0.85
N ARG A 25 9.88 -8.04 0.44
CA ARG A 25 11.21 -8.62 0.62
C ARG A 25 11.55 -8.81 2.09
N ALA A 26 11.23 -7.85 2.94
CA ALA A 26 11.45 -7.96 4.39
C ALA A 26 10.59 -9.08 5.01
N GLU A 27 9.32 -9.21 4.61
CA GLU A 27 8.44 -10.27 5.10
C GLU A 27 8.92 -11.65 4.61
N ALA A 28 9.29 -11.77 3.34
CA ALA A 28 9.86 -12.99 2.77
C ALA A 28 11.13 -13.40 3.52
N LEU A 29 12.06 -12.48 3.78
CA LEU A 29 13.28 -12.77 4.55
C LEU A 29 12.97 -13.30 5.95
N ARG A 30 11.94 -12.75 6.62
CA ARG A 30 11.51 -13.21 7.95
C ARG A 30 10.86 -14.58 7.94
N ASN A 31 10.25 -14.98 6.83
CA ASN A 31 9.50 -16.22 6.66
C ASN A 31 10.24 -17.27 5.82
N GLY A 32 11.57 -17.16 5.66
CA GLY A 32 12.37 -18.15 4.93
C GLY A 32 12.17 -18.13 3.41
N GLY A 33 11.80 -16.99 2.83
CA GLY A 33 11.63 -16.77 1.41
C GLY A 33 10.16 -16.66 0.94
N ALA A 34 9.18 -16.82 1.84
CA ALA A 34 7.76 -16.78 1.49
C ALA A 34 7.03 -15.58 2.10
N VAL A 35 6.19 -14.91 1.31
CA VAL A 35 5.25 -13.91 1.83
C VAL A 35 3.99 -14.63 2.28
N SER A 36 3.52 -14.37 3.51
CA SER A 36 2.33 -15.04 4.01
C SER A 36 1.08 -14.42 3.40
N LYS A 37 0.19 -15.24 2.83
CA LYS A 37 -1.04 -14.78 2.17
C LYS A 37 -2.04 -14.14 3.15
N ASP A 38 -1.94 -14.46 4.43
CA ASP A 38 -2.73 -13.87 5.51
C ASP A 38 -2.02 -12.70 6.21
N GLY A 39 -0.81 -12.35 5.74
CA GLY A 39 0.07 -11.35 6.32
C GLY A 39 -0.37 -9.89 6.11
N ALA A 40 0.49 -8.97 6.52
CA ALA A 40 0.27 -7.54 6.34
C ALA A 40 0.51 -7.11 4.87
N VAL A 41 1.43 -7.77 4.18
CA VAL A 41 1.79 -7.49 2.78
C VAL A 41 0.61 -7.48 1.80
N PRO A 42 -0.30 -8.47 1.77
CA PRO A 42 -1.45 -8.44 0.87
C PRO A 42 -2.37 -7.23 1.08
N ARG A 43 -2.57 -6.81 2.35
CA ARG A 43 -3.38 -5.63 2.69
C ARG A 43 -2.71 -4.34 2.20
N ILE A 44 -1.39 -4.29 2.36
CA ILE A 44 -0.51 -3.23 1.89
C ILE A 44 -0.51 -3.12 0.36
N MET A 45 -0.43 -4.24 -0.35
CA MET A 45 -0.53 -4.29 -1.82
C MET A 45 -1.88 -3.72 -2.28
N LYS A 46 -2.97 -4.19 -1.68
CA LYS A 46 -4.32 -3.75 -2.05
C LYS A 46 -4.54 -2.26 -1.79
N ALA A 47 -3.91 -1.70 -0.75
CA ALA A 47 -3.93 -0.27 -0.49
C ALA A 47 -3.11 0.53 -1.52
N ALA A 48 -1.95 0.01 -1.95
CA ALA A 48 -1.14 0.61 -3.00
C ALA A 48 -1.84 0.57 -4.37
N GLU A 49 -2.50 -0.54 -4.72
CA GLU A 49 -3.29 -0.67 -5.95
C GLU A 49 -4.48 0.29 -5.99
N ARG A 50 -5.13 0.53 -4.84
CA ARG A 50 -6.22 1.50 -4.72
C ARG A 50 -5.73 2.95 -4.85
N ASN A 51 -4.55 3.26 -4.32
CA ASN A 51 -3.97 4.61 -4.41
C ASN A 51 -3.27 4.89 -5.74
N GLY A 52 -2.87 3.85 -6.50
CA GLY A 52 -2.30 3.99 -7.84
C GLY A 52 -3.34 4.13 -8.95
N LYS A 53 -4.63 4.03 -8.64
CA LYS A 53 -5.74 4.40 -9.53
C LYS A 53 -6.19 5.81 -9.18
N SER A 54 -5.44 6.81 -9.62
CA SER A 54 -5.88 8.21 -9.68
C SER A 54 -5.47 8.81 -11.01
#